data_AF-A0A3B9X876-F1
#
_entry.id   AF-A0A3B9X876-F1
#
_cell.length_a   1.000
_cell.length_b   1.000
_cell.length_c   1.000
_cell.angle_alpha   90.00
_cell.angle_beta   90.00
_cell.angle_gamma   90.00
#
_symmetry.space_group_name_H-M   'P 1'
#
loop_
_entity.id
_entity.type
_entity.pdbx_description
1 polymer ?
#
loop_
_entity_poly.entity_id
_entity_poly.type
_entity_poly.pdbx_seq_one_letter_code
_entity_poly.pdbx_strand_id
1 'polypeptide(L)'
;EPPVLVESDDFKLVPLGPDLVDLDFAAYMSSIRHLQETFTRSVNWPHENITDEAAIDDMLNEDGRFKRRESFAYAVLTIDGEREIGCVYVRPSSKPGYDAEVSLWVTKADFDSGFDEVLYEWTEQWVEMR
;
A
#
# COMPACT_ATOMS: atom_id res chain seq x y z
N GLU A 1 -11.71 -9.07 -13.24
CA GLU A 1 -10.61 -9.55 -12.38
C GLU A 1 -9.91 -8.34 -11.77
N PRO A 2 -9.28 -8.42 -10.57
CA PRO A 2 -8.51 -7.30 -10.05
C PRO A 2 -7.34 -6.98 -10.99
N PRO A 3 -7.01 -5.70 -11.25
CA PRO A 3 -5.87 -5.36 -12.08
C PRO A 3 -4.57 -5.84 -11.42
N VAL A 4 -3.59 -6.27 -12.22
CA VAL A 4 -2.25 -6.64 -11.75
C VAL A 4 -1.19 -5.59 -12.12
N LEU A 5 -1.60 -4.58 -12.87
CA LEU A 5 -0.85 -3.37 -13.16
C LEU A 5 -1.87 -2.26 -13.45
N VAL A 6 -1.68 -1.10 -12.83
CA VAL A 6 -2.39 0.13 -13.17
C VAL A 6 -1.34 1.22 -13.34
N GLU A 7 -1.30 1.85 -14.50
CA GLU A 7 -0.37 2.94 -14.79
C GLU A 7 -1.10 4.28 -14.68
N SER A 8 -0.46 5.26 -14.06
CA SER A 8 -0.80 6.68 -14.14
C SER A 8 0.33 7.43 -14.86
N ASP A 9 0.19 8.75 -15.00
CA ASP A 9 1.26 9.57 -15.59
C ASP A 9 2.51 9.68 -14.68
N ASP A 10 2.33 9.49 -13.36
CA ASP A 10 3.36 9.77 -12.35
C ASP A 10 3.82 8.52 -11.56
N PHE A 11 3.01 7.46 -11.50
CA PHE A 11 3.26 6.25 -10.71
C PHE A 11 2.56 5.02 -11.29
N LYS A 12 2.81 3.86 -10.69
CA LYS A 12 2.09 2.61 -11.02
C LYS A 12 1.68 1.86 -9.76
N LEU A 13 0.54 1.16 -9.84
CA LEU A 13 0.11 0.21 -8.83
C LEU A 13 0.39 -1.20 -9.32
N VAL A 14 1.03 -2.00 -8.46
CA VAL A 14 1.24 -3.44 -8.65
C VAL A 14 0.85 -4.18 -7.37
N PRO A 15 0.26 -5.39 -7.44
CA PRO A 15 -0.09 -6.16 -6.25
C PRO A 15 1.13 -6.38 -5.34
N LEU A 16 0.94 -6.23 -4.03
CA LEU A 16 1.97 -6.62 -3.05
C LEU A 16 2.22 -8.12 -3.12
N GLY A 17 3.49 -8.49 -3.01
CA GLY A 17 3.95 -9.87 -3.08
C GLY A 17 5.45 -9.97 -2.83
N PRO A 18 5.98 -11.20 -2.72
CA PRO A 18 7.35 -11.44 -2.26
C PRO A 18 8.43 -10.77 -3.11
N ASP A 19 8.16 -10.52 -4.40
CA ASP A 19 9.08 -9.84 -5.31
C ASP A 19 9.29 -8.35 -4.97
N LEU A 20 8.42 -7.75 -4.15
CA LEU A 20 8.48 -6.34 -3.75
C LEU A 20 8.97 -6.13 -2.32
N VAL A 21 9.32 -7.20 -1.59
CA VAL A 21 9.65 -7.14 -0.16
C VAL A 21 10.73 -6.10 0.17
N ASP A 22 11.78 -6.00 -0.64
CA ASP A 22 12.88 -5.06 -0.40
C ASP A 22 12.43 -3.60 -0.57
N LEU A 23 11.51 -3.35 -1.51
CA LEU A 23 10.97 -2.01 -1.78
C LEU A 23 9.98 -1.59 -0.68
N ASP A 24 9.05 -2.48 -0.31
CA ASP A 24 8.07 -2.23 0.75
C ASP A 24 8.77 -2.05 2.10
N PHE A 25 9.73 -2.94 2.43
CA PHE A 25 10.53 -2.83 3.64
C PHE A 25 11.27 -1.49 3.71
N ALA A 26 11.94 -1.08 2.64
CA ALA A 26 12.60 0.23 2.59
C ALA A 26 11.61 1.39 2.77
N ALA A 27 10.42 1.31 2.16
CA ALA A 27 9.39 2.33 2.22
C ALA A 27 8.87 2.54 3.64
N TYR A 28 8.35 1.49 4.30
CA TYR A 28 7.80 1.65 5.64
C TYR A 28 8.86 1.89 6.71
N MET A 29 10.07 1.31 6.57
CA MET A 29 11.16 1.51 7.55
C MET A 29 11.70 2.95 7.51
N SER A 30 11.69 3.59 6.34
CA SER A 30 12.02 5.03 6.24
C SER A 30 10.95 5.95 6.84
N SER A 31 9.77 5.41 7.15
CA SER A 31 8.55 6.18 7.47
C SER A 31 7.92 5.81 8.80
N ILE A 32 8.64 5.13 9.71
CA ILE A 32 8.07 4.51 10.91
C ILE A 32 7.19 5.47 11.71
N ARG A 33 7.77 6.59 12.16
CA ARG A 33 7.04 7.56 12.97
C ARG A 33 5.84 8.15 12.23
N HIS A 34 6.00 8.43 10.94
CA HIS A 34 4.93 8.99 10.12
C HIS A 34 3.75 8.03 10.06
N LEU A 35 3.99 6.78 9.66
CA LEU A 35 2.95 5.77 9.54
C LEU A 35 2.27 5.46 10.88
N GLN A 36 3.03 5.47 11.98
CA GLN A 36 2.49 5.35 13.33
C GLN A 36 1.55 6.50 13.73
N GLU A 37 1.82 7.72 13.25
CA GLU A 37 1.00 8.91 13.55
C GLU A 37 -0.21 9.04 12.60
N THR A 38 -0.11 8.57 11.35
CA THR A 38 -1.09 8.88 10.29
C THR A 38 -1.90 7.68 9.80
N PHE A 39 -1.32 6.49 9.73
CA PHE A 39 -1.94 5.35 9.04
C PHE A 39 -2.45 4.26 9.99
N THR A 40 -1.63 3.86 10.95
CA THR A 40 -2.00 2.84 11.94
C THR A 40 -2.54 3.46 13.22
N ARG A 41 -3.17 2.63 14.06
CA ARG A 41 -3.63 3.01 15.40
C ARG A 41 -2.75 2.43 16.51
N SER A 42 -1.57 1.94 16.16
CA SER A 42 -0.66 1.29 17.10
C SER A 42 0.80 1.54 16.75
N VAL A 43 1.70 1.35 17.71
CA VAL A 43 3.15 1.38 17.48
C VAL A 43 3.72 0.00 17.12
N ASN A 44 2.86 -1.00 16.95
CA ASN A 44 3.28 -2.37 16.64
C ASN A 44 3.69 -2.54 15.18
N TRP A 45 3.30 -1.62 14.30
CA TRP A 45 3.77 -1.59 12.92
C TRP A 45 3.79 -0.16 12.38
N PRO A 46 4.78 0.20 11.55
CA PRO A 46 6.07 -0.49 11.46
C PRO A 46 6.89 -0.22 12.73
N HIS A 47 7.97 -0.97 12.97
CA HIS A 47 8.91 -0.71 14.06
C HIS A 47 10.31 -1.21 13.70
N GLU A 48 11.34 -0.70 14.38
CA GLU A 48 12.76 -0.95 14.03
C GLU A 48 13.18 -2.44 14.06
N ASN A 49 12.45 -3.29 14.78
CA ASN A 49 12.79 -4.71 14.99
C ASN A 49 11.99 -5.69 14.11
N ILE A 50 11.47 -5.25 12.96
CA ILE A 50 10.88 -6.19 11.98
C ILE A 50 12.02 -6.99 11.36
N THR A 51 11.90 -8.32 11.34
CA THR A 51 12.90 -9.21 10.73
C THR A 51 12.58 -9.44 9.26
N ASP A 52 13.59 -9.83 8.48
CA ASP A 52 13.43 -10.18 7.07
C ASP A 52 12.38 -11.30 6.89
N GLU A 53 12.34 -12.29 7.79
CA GLU A 53 11.33 -13.35 7.74
C GLU A 53 9.93 -12.81 7.96
N ALA A 54 9.74 -11.88 8.91
CA ALA A 54 8.45 -11.28 9.16
C ALA A 54 7.98 -10.40 7.98
N ALA A 55 8.91 -9.69 7.33
CA ALA A 55 8.61 -8.91 6.13
C ALA A 55 8.20 -9.79 4.95
N ILE A 56 8.93 -10.90 4.71
CA ILE A 56 8.57 -11.89 3.68
C ILE A 56 7.21 -12.54 3.99
N ASP A 57 6.95 -12.92 5.24
CA ASP A 57 5.69 -13.54 5.64
C ASP A 57 4.49 -12.60 5.41
N ASP A 58 4.65 -11.29 5.65
CA ASP A 58 3.62 -10.30 5.34
C ASP A 58 3.32 -10.24 3.84
N MET A 59 4.35 -10.19 2.99
CA MET A 59 4.21 -10.20 1.54
C MET A 59 3.55 -11.48 1.01
N LEU A 60 3.90 -12.64 1.56
CA LEU A 60 3.25 -13.92 1.23
C LEU A 60 1.78 -13.96 1.63
N ASN A 61 1.44 -13.33 2.77
CA ASN A 61 0.06 -13.22 3.22
C ASN A 61 -0.77 -12.33 2.29
N GLU A 62 -0.25 -11.16 1.90
CA GLU A 62 -0.94 -10.26 0.96
C GLU A 62 -1.11 -10.89 -0.43
N ASP A 63 -0.08 -11.52 -0.99
CA ASP A 63 -0.19 -12.28 -2.25
C ASP A 63 -1.23 -13.41 -2.16
N GLY A 64 -1.26 -14.13 -1.04
CA GLY A 64 -2.26 -15.16 -0.77
C GLY A 64 -3.68 -14.60 -0.72
N ARG A 65 -3.90 -13.49 -0.02
CA ARG A 65 -5.20 -12.80 0.06
C ARG A 65 -5.67 -12.29 -1.30
N PHE A 66 -4.74 -11.74 -2.10
CA PHE A 66 -5.00 -11.27 -3.45
C PHE A 66 -5.50 -12.42 -4.34
N LYS A 67 -4.79 -13.56 -4.35
CA LYS A 67 -5.15 -14.76 -5.12
C LYS A 67 -6.51 -15.34 -4.70
N ARG A 68 -6.83 -15.31 -3.41
CA ARG A 68 -8.13 -15.76 -2.87
C ARG A 68 -9.24 -14.71 -2.99
N ARG A 69 -8.93 -13.49 -3.46
CA ARG A 69 -9.86 -12.38 -3.61
C ARG A 69 -10.49 -11.94 -2.28
N GLU A 70 -9.71 -12.03 -1.20
CA GLU A 70 -10.13 -11.63 0.15
C GLU A 70 -9.86 -10.15 0.41
N SER A 71 -8.73 -9.66 -0.06
CA SER A 71 -8.33 -8.26 -0.09
C SER A 71 -7.37 -8.04 -1.25
N PHE A 72 -7.22 -6.79 -1.67
CA PHE A 72 -6.31 -6.38 -2.73
C PHE A 72 -5.40 -5.28 -2.19
N ALA A 73 -4.14 -5.61 -1.96
CA ALA A 73 -3.12 -4.66 -1.57
C ALA A 73 -2.19 -4.38 -2.75
N TYR A 74 -1.90 -3.11 -2.99
CA TYR A 74 -1.08 -2.63 -4.09
C TYR A 74 0.04 -1.75 -3.55
N ALA A 75 1.28 -2.03 -3.95
CA ALA A 75 2.37 -1.07 -3.84
C ALA A 75 2.15 0.04 -4.86
N VAL A 76 2.34 1.27 -4.43
CA VAL A 76 2.44 2.46 -5.27
C VAL A 76 3.91 2.68 -5.55
N LEU A 77 4.34 2.37 -6.78
CA LEU A 77 5.71 2.52 -7.20
C LEU A 77 5.88 3.80 -8.02
N THR A 78 7.05 4.41 -7.91
CA THR A 78 7.60 5.30 -8.94
C THR A 78 7.46 4.68 -10.34
N ILE A 79 7.36 5.51 -11.38
CA ILE A 79 7.11 5.04 -12.74
C ILE A 79 8.17 4.06 -13.24
N ASP A 80 9.45 4.31 -12.91
CA ASP A 80 10.57 3.40 -13.19
C ASP A 80 10.50 2.10 -12.37
N GLY A 81 9.80 2.11 -11.22
CA GLY A 81 9.63 0.97 -10.33
C GLY A 81 10.81 0.77 -9.37
N GLU A 82 11.70 1.74 -9.25
CA GLU A 82 12.91 1.61 -8.41
C GLU A 82 12.62 1.89 -6.93
N ARG A 83 11.48 2.53 -6.63
CA ARG A 83 11.04 2.90 -5.28
C ARG A 83 9.55 2.67 -5.10
N GLU A 84 9.20 2.14 -3.95
CA GLU A 84 7.85 2.25 -3.40
C GLU A 84 7.69 3.56 -2.65
N ILE A 85 6.57 4.25 -2.93
CA ILE A 85 6.24 5.58 -2.41
C ILE A 85 4.95 5.59 -1.60
N GLY A 86 4.26 4.45 -1.52
CA GLY A 86 3.02 4.28 -0.79
C GLY A 86 2.36 2.93 -1.05
N CYS A 87 1.20 2.71 -0.45
CA CYS A 87 0.34 1.56 -0.72
C CYS A 87 -1.13 1.97 -0.79
N VAL A 88 -1.92 1.17 -1.52
CA VAL A 88 -3.39 1.24 -1.55
C VAL A 88 -3.95 -0.14 -1.22
N TYR A 89 -4.86 -0.20 -0.26
CA TYR A 89 -5.54 -1.42 0.18
C TYR A 89 -7.04 -1.30 -0.08
N VAL A 90 -7.60 -2.29 -0.76
CA VAL A 90 -9.04 -2.46 -0.96
C VAL A 90 -9.46 -3.75 -0.28
N ARG A 91 -10.37 -3.65 0.70
CA ARG A 91 -10.83 -4.81 1.48
C ARG A 91 -12.32 -4.71 1.79
N PRO A 92 -13.00 -5.81 2.15
CA PRO A 92 -14.41 -5.79 2.53
C PRO A 92 -14.66 -4.77 3.64
N SER A 93 -15.73 -3.98 3.51
CA SER A 93 -16.05 -2.98 4.52
C SER A 93 -16.54 -3.64 5.80
N SER A 94 -16.09 -3.12 6.94
CA SER A 94 -16.69 -3.45 8.24
C SER A 94 -17.99 -2.67 8.52
N LYS A 95 -18.30 -1.65 7.70
CA LYS A 95 -19.44 -0.74 7.89
C LYS A 95 -20.67 -1.21 7.10
N PRO A 96 -21.84 -1.39 7.75
CA PRO A 96 -23.07 -1.75 7.04
C PRO A 96 -23.42 -0.75 5.92
N GLY A 97 -23.82 -1.28 4.77
CA GLY A 97 -24.21 -0.48 3.60
C GLY A 97 -23.07 -0.08 2.66
N TYR A 98 -21.85 -0.58 2.90
CA TYR A 98 -20.69 -0.40 2.03
C TYR A 98 -20.10 -1.77 1.69
N ASP A 99 -19.70 -1.97 0.43
CA ASP A 99 -19.13 -3.25 -0.01
C ASP A 99 -17.63 -3.35 0.34
N ALA A 100 -16.91 -2.24 0.25
CA ALA A 100 -15.47 -2.16 0.49
C ALA A 100 -15.09 -0.93 1.30
N GLU A 101 -13.93 -1.00 1.94
CA GLU A 101 -13.20 0.15 2.47
C GLU A 101 -11.83 0.23 1.79
N VAL A 102 -11.39 1.46 1.55
CA VAL A 102 -10.09 1.75 0.95
C VAL A 102 -9.26 2.49 1.98
N SER A 103 -8.01 2.08 2.14
CA SER A 103 -7.02 2.79 2.96
C SER A 103 -5.73 2.90 2.17
N LEU A 104 -5.00 3.99 2.37
CA LEU A 104 -3.73 4.24 1.72
C LEU A 104 -2.74 4.89 2.68
N TRP A 105 -1.46 4.77 2.36
CA TRP A 105 -0.39 5.53 3.00
C TRP A 105 0.66 5.89 1.96
N VAL A 106 1.47 6.90 2.27
CA VAL A 106 2.65 7.29 1.49
C VAL A 106 3.88 7.33 2.41
N THR A 107 5.08 7.25 1.83
CA THR A 107 6.30 7.43 2.64
C THR A 107 6.34 8.85 3.21
N LYS A 108 7.09 9.05 4.29
CA LYS A 108 7.27 10.39 4.88
C LYS A 108 7.84 11.40 3.88
N ALA A 109 8.78 10.96 3.03
CA ALA A 109 9.40 11.84 2.03
C ALA A 109 8.39 12.26 0.95
N ASP A 110 7.55 11.32 0.50
CA ASP A 110 6.56 11.57 -0.54
C ASP A 110 5.36 12.36 0.03
N PHE A 111 4.98 12.13 1.30
CA PHE A 111 4.06 13.01 2.05
C PHE A 111 4.54 14.47 2.05
N ASP A 112 5.81 14.70 2.43
CA ASP A 112 6.38 16.05 2.50
C ASP A 112 6.44 16.75 1.14
N SER A 113 6.43 15.98 0.05
CA SER A 113 6.36 16.50 -1.32
C SER A 113 4.94 16.82 -1.81
N GLY A 114 3.91 16.48 -1.02
CA GLY A 114 2.50 16.68 -1.37
C GLY A 114 1.84 15.50 -2.10
N PHE A 115 2.50 14.34 -2.18
CA PHE A 115 1.99 13.19 -2.93
C PHE A 115 0.77 12.52 -2.30
N ASP A 116 0.54 12.68 -1.00
CA ASP A 116 -0.61 12.09 -0.28
C ASP A 116 -1.96 12.55 -0.87
N GLU A 117 -2.09 13.86 -1.14
CA GLU A 117 -3.29 14.44 -1.75
C GLU A 117 -3.49 13.92 -3.19
N VAL A 118 -2.40 13.83 -3.96
CA VAL A 118 -2.41 13.29 -5.33
C VAL A 118 -2.87 11.83 -5.34
N LEU A 119 -2.31 10.99 -4.47
CA LEU A 119 -2.68 9.58 -4.39
C LEU A 119 -4.11 9.40 -3.91
N TYR A 120 -4.58 10.24 -2.96
CA TYR A 120 -5.96 10.21 -2.48
C TYR A 120 -6.96 10.51 -3.61
N GLU A 121 -6.82 11.65 -4.28
CA GLU A 121 -7.72 12.06 -5.37
C GLU A 121 -7.71 11.05 -6.53
N TRP A 122 -6.52 10.53 -6.87
CA TRP A 122 -6.39 9.51 -7.89
C TRP A 122 -7.09 8.20 -7.49
N THR A 123 -6.95 7.79 -6.23
CA THR A 123 -7.54 6.54 -5.72
C THR A 123 -9.06 6.62 -5.71
N GLU A 124 -9.65 7.76 -5.34
CA GLU A 124 -11.10 7.98 -5.43
C GLU A 124 -11.61 7.77 -6.87
N GLN A 125 -10.98 8.44 -7.84
CA GLN A 125 -11.35 8.32 -9.25
C GLN A 125 -11.17 6.88 -9.76
N TRP A 126 -10.07 6.23 -9.40
CA TRP A 126 -9.75 4.87 -9.84
C TRP A 126 -10.80 3.86 -9.36
N VAL A 127 -11.27 3.98 -8.12
CA VAL A 127 -12.28 3.08 -7.55
C VAL A 127 -13.67 3.32 -8.15
N GLU A 128 -14.04 4.58 -8.45
CA GLU A 128 -15.32 4.90 -9.08
C GLU A 128 -15.43 4.41 -10.54
N MET A 129 -14.30 4.33 -11.26
CA MET A 129 -14.27 3.87 -12.65
C MET A 129 -14.39 2.33 -12.80
N ARG A 130 -14.56 1.57 -11.70
CA ARG A 130 -14.45 0.11 -11.69
C ARG A 130 -15.72 -0.62 -11.26
#